data_AF-A0A969S9E5-F1
#
_entry.id   AF-A0A969S9E5-F1
#
_cell.length_a   1.000
_cell.length_b   1.000
_cell.length_c   1.000
_cell.angle_alpha   90.00
_cell.angle_beta   90.00
_cell.angle_gamma   90.00
#
_symmetry.space_group_name_H-M   'P 1'
#
loop_
_entity.id
_entity.type
_entity.pdbx_description
1 polymer ?
#
loop_
_entity_poly.entity_id
_entity_poly.type
_entity_poly.pdbx_seq_one_letter_code
_entity_poly.pdbx_strand_id
1 'polypeptide(L)'
;FADKVEPYFFENQLDYIGAVIYEVILDDEDLAIELYYTIKEGEMSFYDVAHTYVQETELRRKCGYRGIVYRKDLKPEISAAIFAAKPPQLLKPIVTSSGINLILVGEIVQPELHDKLRNKIIGDFFSEWLKQQN
;
A
#
# COMPACT_ATOMS: atom_id res chain seq x y z
N PHE A 1 -17.10 23.68 11.13
CA PHE A 1 -16.35 22.47 10.74
C PHE A 1 -15.51 22.70 9.48
N ALA A 2 -16.05 23.33 8.43
CA ALA A 2 -15.36 23.58 7.16
C ALA A 2 -14.00 24.30 7.27
N ASP A 3 -13.89 25.29 8.14
CA ASP A 3 -12.65 26.09 8.31
C ASP A 3 -11.50 25.32 8.97
N LYS A 4 -11.79 24.15 9.57
CA LYS A 4 -10.80 23.27 10.20
C LYS A 4 -10.33 22.15 9.26
N VAL A 5 -10.98 21.98 8.11
CA VAL A 5 -10.72 20.84 7.21
C VAL A 5 -9.37 20.97 6.52
N GLU A 6 -9.05 22.16 6.01
CA GLU A 6 -7.76 22.41 5.35
C GLU A 6 -6.57 22.26 6.32
N PRO A 7 -6.54 22.92 7.50
CA PRO A 7 -5.49 22.70 8.49
C PRO A 7 -5.31 21.24 8.87
N TYR A 8 -6.41 20.53 9.14
CA TYR A 8 -6.38 19.12 9.50
C TYR A 8 -5.88 18.23 8.36
N PHE A 9 -6.24 18.53 7.12
CA PHE A 9 -5.72 17.80 5.96
C PHE A 9 -4.21 17.97 5.82
N PHE A 10 -3.69 19.19 5.98
CA PHE A 10 -2.24 19.43 5.91
C PHE A 10 -1.48 18.77 7.07
N GLU A 11 -2.02 18.84 8.28
CA GLU A 11 -1.44 18.18 9.47
C GLU A 11 -1.38 16.65 9.31
N ASN A 12 -2.36 16.06 8.63
CA ASN A 12 -2.48 14.61 8.45
C ASN A 12 -2.20 14.17 6.99
N GLN A 13 -1.55 15.01 6.18
CA GLN A 13 -1.40 14.76 4.75
C GLN A 13 -0.68 13.44 4.47
N LEU A 14 0.32 13.11 5.29
CA LEU A 14 1.08 11.86 5.20
C LEU A 14 0.23 10.62 5.49
N ASP A 15 -0.92 10.74 6.16
CA ASP A 15 -1.81 9.61 6.43
C ASP A 15 -2.75 9.31 5.27
N TYR A 16 -2.94 10.29 4.37
CA TYR A 16 -3.77 10.18 3.18
C TYR A 16 -2.98 9.76 1.94
N ILE A 17 -1.65 9.71 2.01
CA ILE A 17 -0.85 9.21 0.90
C ILE A 17 -1.11 7.72 0.69
N GLY A 18 -1.43 7.39 -0.55
CA GLY A 18 -1.73 6.03 -0.98
C GLY A 18 -0.65 5.50 -1.92
N ALA A 19 -0.62 4.19 -2.09
CA ALA A 19 0.16 3.55 -3.12
C ALA A 19 -0.65 2.44 -3.76
N VAL A 20 -0.49 2.25 -5.07
CA VAL A 20 -1.00 1.09 -5.79
C VAL A 20 0.11 0.05 -5.81
N ILE A 21 -0.13 -1.09 -5.16
CA ILE A 21 0.88 -2.15 -5.05
C ILE A 21 0.37 -3.50 -5.53
N TYR A 22 1.33 -4.34 -5.89
CA TYR A 22 1.15 -5.77 -6.07
C TYR A 22 2.03 -6.50 -5.06
N GLU A 23 1.50 -7.57 -4.47
CA GLU A 23 2.16 -8.31 -3.39
C GLU A 23 2.07 -9.82 -3.61
N VAL A 24 3.18 -10.48 -3.35
CA VAL A 24 3.28 -11.94 -3.23
C VAL A 24 3.94 -12.23 -1.90
N ILE A 25 3.35 -13.13 -1.11
CA ILE A 25 3.91 -13.60 0.15
C ILE A 25 4.47 -15.00 -0.09
N LEU A 26 5.73 -15.18 0.24
CA LEU A 26 6.48 -16.42 0.11
C LEU A 26 6.90 -16.92 1.50
N ASP A 27 7.04 -18.23 1.63
CA ASP A 27 7.44 -18.87 2.90
C ASP A 27 8.96 -19.09 3.01
N ASP A 28 9.69 -18.88 1.90
CA ASP A 28 11.13 -19.12 1.76
C ASP A 28 11.84 -17.83 1.31
N GLU A 29 12.86 -17.41 2.06
CA GLU A 29 13.62 -16.19 1.80
C GLU A 29 14.59 -16.34 0.62
N ASP A 30 15.24 -17.49 0.48
CA ASP A 30 16.17 -17.75 -0.62
C ASP A 30 15.41 -17.74 -1.96
N LEU A 31 14.23 -18.36 -1.99
CA LEU A 31 13.34 -18.32 -3.13
C LEU A 31 12.89 -16.88 -3.46
N ALA A 32 12.55 -16.08 -2.44
CA ALA A 32 12.14 -14.68 -2.66
C ALA A 32 13.28 -13.83 -3.25
N ILE A 33 14.52 -14.07 -2.82
CA ILE A 33 15.71 -13.40 -3.34
C ILE A 33 15.96 -13.83 -4.79
N GLU A 34 15.90 -15.13 -5.09
CA GLU A 34 16.04 -15.65 -6.45
C GLU A 34 15.04 -14.99 -7.39
N LEU A 35 13.74 -15.06 -7.06
CA LEU A 35 12.66 -14.48 -7.84
C LEU A 35 12.82 -12.96 -8.04
N TYR A 36 13.29 -12.24 -7.02
CA TYR A 36 13.59 -10.82 -7.14
C TYR A 36 14.63 -10.55 -8.24
N TYR A 37 15.75 -11.29 -8.26
CA TYR A 37 16.78 -11.12 -9.27
C TYR A 37 16.33 -11.57 -10.66
N THR A 38 15.63 -12.70 -10.77
CA THR A 38 15.04 -13.18 -12.03
C THR A 38 14.10 -12.14 -12.65
N ILE A 39 13.25 -11.48 -11.84
CA ILE A 39 12.39 -10.40 -12.35
C ILE A 39 13.22 -9.19 -12.77
N LYS A 40 14.24 -8.84 -11.98
CA LYS A 40 15.08 -7.66 -12.21
C LYS A 40 15.97 -7.82 -13.45
N GLU A 41 16.29 -9.05 -13.82
CA GLU A 41 16.99 -9.43 -15.05
C GLU A 41 16.05 -9.58 -16.25
N GLY A 42 14.73 -9.58 -16.02
CA GLY A 42 13.70 -9.63 -17.05
C GLY A 42 13.40 -11.04 -17.58
N GLU A 43 13.89 -12.07 -16.90
CA GLU A 43 13.64 -13.47 -17.27
C GLU A 43 12.22 -13.92 -16.90
N MET A 44 11.62 -13.28 -15.90
CA MET A 44 10.25 -13.53 -15.46
C MET A 44 9.54 -12.22 -15.11
N SER A 45 8.23 -12.11 -15.35
CA SER A 45 7.49 -10.96 -14.87
C SER A 45 7.01 -11.17 -13.43
N PHE A 46 6.82 -10.08 -12.68
CA PHE A 46 6.19 -10.16 -11.35
C PHE A 46 4.80 -10.85 -11.42
N TYR A 47 4.07 -10.66 -12.52
CA TYR A 47 2.74 -11.24 -12.69
C TYR A 47 2.78 -12.76 -12.84
N ASP A 48 3.83 -13.31 -13.47
CA ASP A 48 4.03 -14.76 -13.57
C ASP A 48 4.33 -15.36 -12.20
N VAL A 49 5.17 -14.68 -11.41
CA VAL A 49 5.43 -15.04 -10.01
C VAL A 49 4.13 -15.01 -9.20
N ALA A 50 3.36 -13.93 -9.31
CA ALA A 50 2.10 -13.82 -8.58
C ALA A 50 1.09 -14.89 -9.00
N HIS A 51 1.03 -15.23 -10.29
CA HIS A 51 0.17 -16.31 -10.77
C HIS A 51 0.61 -17.69 -10.24
N THR A 52 1.90 -17.91 -10.08
CA THR A 52 2.46 -19.21 -9.69
C THR A 52 2.42 -19.44 -8.19
N TYR A 53 2.80 -18.44 -7.39
CA TYR A 53 3.07 -18.61 -5.97
C TYR A 53 1.97 -18.10 -5.04
N VAL A 54 1.06 -17.24 -5.50
CA VAL A 54 -0.04 -16.74 -4.65
C VAL A 54 -1.05 -17.85 -4.38
N GLN A 55 -1.23 -18.19 -3.10
CA GLN A 55 -2.17 -19.24 -2.66
C GLN A 55 -3.63 -18.77 -2.69
N GLU A 56 -3.88 -17.51 -2.35
CA GLU A 56 -5.23 -16.96 -2.34
C GLU A 56 -5.77 -16.81 -3.77
N THR A 57 -6.85 -17.52 -4.08
CA THR A 57 -7.34 -17.66 -5.47
C THR A 57 -7.72 -16.31 -6.10
N GLU A 58 -8.38 -15.42 -5.35
CA GLU A 58 -8.78 -14.10 -5.88
C GLU A 58 -7.59 -13.16 -6.06
N LEU A 59 -6.63 -13.19 -5.13
CA LEU A 59 -5.41 -12.41 -5.24
C LEU A 59 -4.55 -12.90 -6.41
N ARG A 60 -4.45 -14.22 -6.61
CA ARG A 60 -3.77 -14.84 -7.76
C ARG A 60 -4.40 -14.45 -9.09
N ARG A 61 -5.74 -14.46 -9.18
CA ARG A 61 -6.46 -14.01 -10.39
C ARG A 61 -6.20 -12.56 -10.75
N LYS A 62 -5.86 -11.74 -9.75
CA LYS A 62 -5.48 -10.33 -9.92
C LYS A 62 -3.96 -10.13 -9.96
N CYS A 63 -3.18 -11.21 -10.10
CA CYS A 63 -1.72 -11.19 -10.12
C CYS A 63 -1.10 -10.39 -8.96
N GLY A 64 -1.64 -10.54 -7.75
CA GLY A 64 -1.13 -9.88 -6.55
C GLY A 64 -1.64 -8.45 -6.33
N TYR A 65 -2.51 -7.91 -7.19
CA TYR A 65 -3.00 -6.54 -7.05
C TYR A 65 -3.79 -6.31 -5.77
N ARG A 66 -3.32 -5.35 -4.94
CA ARG A 66 -3.94 -4.98 -3.66
C ARG A 66 -4.81 -3.73 -3.74
N GLY A 67 -4.83 -3.02 -4.87
CA GLY A 67 -5.50 -1.73 -4.98
C GLY A 67 -4.71 -0.60 -4.31
N ILE A 68 -5.41 0.47 -3.95
CA ILE A 68 -4.83 1.60 -3.22
C ILE A 68 -4.74 1.21 -1.74
N VAL A 69 -3.52 1.17 -1.22
CA VAL A 69 -3.22 1.01 0.20
C VAL A 69 -2.75 2.34 0.78
N TYR A 70 -3.23 2.72 1.95
CA TYR A 70 -2.83 3.97 2.60
C TYR A 70 -1.67 3.75 3.56
N ARG A 71 -0.81 4.76 3.71
CA ARG A 71 0.37 4.69 4.57
C ARG A 71 0.08 4.23 6.00
N LYS A 72 -1.04 4.68 6.55
CA LYS A 72 -1.50 4.38 7.92
C LYS A 72 -1.99 2.93 8.10
N ASP A 73 -2.40 2.27 7.03
CA ASP A 73 -2.97 0.92 7.06
C ASP A 73 -1.89 -0.17 6.85
N LEU A 74 -0.65 0.24 6.56
CA LEU A 74 0.49 -0.63 6.31
C LEU A 74 1.38 -0.79 7.55
N LYS A 75 2.02 -1.96 7.69
CA LYS A 75 3.08 -2.16 8.69
C LYS A 75 4.21 -1.15 8.48
N PRO A 76 4.83 -0.61 9.55
CA PRO A 76 5.88 0.40 9.43
C PRO A 76 7.02 0.02 8.48
N GLU A 77 7.49 -1.23 8.52
CA GLU A 77 8.57 -1.70 7.63
C GLU A 77 8.18 -1.69 6.14
N ILE A 78 6.96 -2.11 5.81
CA ILE A 78 6.44 -2.14 4.43
C ILE A 78 6.16 -0.71 3.95
N SER A 79 5.53 0.09 4.82
CA SER A 79 5.17 1.48 4.54
C SER A 79 6.41 2.31 4.18
N ALA A 80 7.45 2.24 5.00
CA ALA A 80 8.70 2.95 4.73
C ALA A 80 9.31 2.58 3.38
N ALA A 81 9.32 1.29 3.03
CA ALA A 81 9.89 0.81 1.77
C ALA A 81 9.06 1.23 0.54
N ILE A 82 7.74 1.14 0.60
CA ILE A 82 6.84 1.52 -0.51
C ILE A 82 6.96 3.01 -0.83
N PHE A 83 6.89 3.88 0.18
CA PHE A 83 6.91 5.33 -0.05
C PHE A 83 8.31 5.90 -0.29
N ALA A 84 9.37 5.12 -0.04
CA ALA A 84 10.72 5.47 -0.47
C ALA A 84 11.02 5.03 -1.92
N ALA A 85 10.15 4.22 -2.53
CA ALA A 85 10.32 3.71 -3.89
C ALA A 85 10.11 4.80 -4.94
N LYS A 86 10.67 4.57 -6.13
CA LYS A 86 10.39 5.37 -7.34
C LYS A 86 9.57 4.53 -8.32
N PRO A 87 8.23 4.64 -8.29
CA PRO A 87 7.38 3.79 -9.13
C PRO A 87 7.62 3.99 -10.64
N PRO A 88 7.47 2.93 -11.46
CA PRO A 88 7.27 1.55 -11.06
C PRO A 88 8.58 0.93 -10.53
N GLN A 89 8.55 0.30 -9.36
CA GLN A 89 9.73 -0.32 -8.76
C GLN A 89 9.38 -1.60 -7.99
N LEU A 90 10.15 -2.67 -8.27
CA LEU A 90 10.17 -3.88 -7.47
C LEU A 90 11.05 -3.65 -6.22
N LEU A 91 10.51 -3.92 -5.04
CA LEU A 91 11.23 -3.83 -3.78
C LEU A 91 12.01 -5.12 -3.52
N LYS A 92 13.13 -4.99 -2.80
CA LYS A 92 13.81 -6.16 -2.24
C LYS A 92 12.85 -6.91 -1.31
N PRO A 93 12.97 -8.24 -1.19
CA PRO A 93 12.14 -9.03 -0.28
C PRO A 93 12.14 -8.47 1.14
N ILE A 94 10.94 -8.29 1.72
CA ILE A 94 10.76 -7.76 3.07
C ILE A 94 10.25 -8.88 3.97
N VAL A 95 11.08 -9.30 4.92
CA VAL A 95 10.71 -10.31 5.92
C VAL A 95 9.74 -9.70 6.93
N THR A 96 8.61 -10.36 7.14
CA THR A 96 7.58 -9.94 8.11
C THR A 96 7.03 -11.14 8.87
N SER A 97 6.21 -10.88 9.87
CA SER A 97 5.50 -11.93 10.61
C SER A 97 4.59 -12.83 9.77
N SER A 98 4.18 -12.40 8.59
CA SER A 98 3.32 -13.17 7.67
C SER A 98 4.09 -13.95 6.62
N GLY A 99 5.41 -13.86 6.58
CA GLY A 99 6.28 -14.42 5.53
C GLY A 99 7.13 -13.34 4.86
N ILE A 100 7.69 -13.68 3.70
CA ILE A 100 8.57 -12.82 2.91
C ILE A 100 7.75 -12.16 1.81
N ASN A 101 7.64 -10.83 1.88
CA ASN A 101 6.81 -10.06 0.95
C ASN A 101 7.67 -9.58 -0.21
N LEU A 102 7.30 -10.00 -1.41
CA LEU A 102 7.80 -9.45 -2.66
C LEU A 102 6.77 -8.45 -3.17
N ILE A 103 7.15 -7.17 -3.21
CA ILE A 103 6.21 -6.06 -3.47
C ILE A 103 6.66 -5.29 -4.70
N LEU A 104 5.75 -5.14 -5.67
CA LEU A 104 5.90 -4.23 -6.80
C LEU A 104 5.06 -2.98 -6.54
N VAL A 105 5.73 -1.84 -6.43
CA VAL A 105 5.06 -0.54 -6.33
C VAL A 105 4.73 -0.06 -7.73
N GLY A 106 3.45 0.01 -8.06
CA GLY A 106 2.97 0.48 -9.36
C GLY A 106 2.90 2.00 -9.42
N GLU A 107 2.29 2.63 -8.42
CA GLU A 107 2.06 4.07 -8.38
C GLU A 107 2.05 4.57 -6.93
N ILE A 108 2.50 5.82 -6.69
CA ILE A 108 2.26 6.54 -5.44
C ILE A 108 1.16 7.57 -5.71
N VAL A 109 0.05 7.44 -5.00
CA VAL A 109 -1.12 8.32 -5.10
C VAL A 109 -0.96 9.43 -4.07
N GLN A 110 -0.67 10.64 -4.55
CA GLN A 110 -0.54 11.79 -3.68
C GLN A 110 -1.91 12.20 -3.13
N PRO A 111 -1.97 12.57 -1.84
CA PRO A 111 -3.21 13.03 -1.25
C PRO A 111 -3.55 14.41 -1.81
N GLU A 112 -4.71 14.50 -2.44
CA GLU A 112 -5.28 15.76 -2.90
C GLU A 112 -6.62 15.99 -2.21
N LEU A 113 -6.79 17.19 -1.64
CA LEU A 113 -8.00 17.59 -0.93
C LEU A 113 -9.14 17.85 -1.93
N HIS A 114 -9.75 16.76 -2.40
CA HIS A 114 -10.96 16.81 -3.21
C HIS A 114 -12.22 16.85 -2.33
N ASP A 115 -13.34 17.28 -2.91
CA ASP A 115 -14.62 17.42 -2.19
C ASP A 115 -15.05 16.16 -1.43
N LYS A 116 -14.75 14.96 -1.96
CA LYS A 116 -15.03 13.70 -1.27
C LYS A 116 -14.23 13.55 0.03
N LEU A 117 -12.93 13.86 0.00
CA LEU A 117 -12.07 13.79 1.18
C LEU A 117 -12.44 14.89 2.18
N ARG A 118 -12.78 16.07 1.67
CA ARG A 118 -13.29 17.18 2.47
C ARG A 118 -14.55 16.80 3.25
N ASN A 119 -15.52 16.19 2.58
CA ASN A 119 -16.76 15.72 3.20
C ASN A 119 -16.53 14.60 4.21
N LYS A 120 -15.57 13.71 3.94
CA LYS A 120 -15.18 12.67 4.90
C LYS A 120 -14.63 13.26 6.20
N ILE A 121 -13.68 14.21 6.12
CA ILE A 121 -13.10 14.89 7.29
C ILE A 121 -14.19 15.63 8.08
N ILE A 122 -15.12 16.31 7.41
CA ILE A 122 -16.26 16.97 8.08
C ILE A 122 -17.13 15.95 8.83
N GLY A 123 -17.41 14.80 8.20
CA GLY A 123 -18.16 13.70 8.81
C GLY A 123 -17.46 13.11 10.04
N ASP A 124 -16.14 12.97 10.00
CA ASP A 124 -15.33 12.50 11.12
C ASP A 124 -15.41 13.48 12.30
N PHE A 125 -15.24 14.79 12.06
CA PHE A 125 -15.41 15.82 13.09
C PHE A 125 -16.81 15.86 13.70
N PHE A 126 -17.84 15.69 12.87
CA PHE A 126 -19.21 15.63 13.35
C PHE A 126 -19.45 14.41 14.24
N SER A 127 -18.91 13.26 13.85
CA SER A 127 -19.00 12.01 14.61
C SER A 127 -18.27 12.10 15.95
N GLU A 128 -17.10 12.74 16.00
CA GLU A 128 -16.38 13.00 17.25
C GLU A 128 -17.13 13.97 18.15
N TRP A 129 -17.70 15.05 17.59
CA TRP A 129 -18.51 15.99 18.36
C TRP A 129 -19.73 15.30 19.00
N LEU A 130 -20.43 14.44 18.26
CA LEU A 130 -21.56 13.66 18.80
C LEU A 130 -21.16 12.79 19.99
N LYS A 131 -19.99 12.15 19.94
CA LYS A 131 -19.49 11.32 21.05
C LYS A 131 -19.19 12.12 22.33
N GLN A 132 -18.87 13.40 22.21
CA GLN A 132 -18.60 14.27 23.36
C GLN A 132 -19.88 14.83 24.01
N GLN A 133 -21.04 14.69 23.36
CA GLN A 133 -22.34 15.14 23.87
C GLN A 133 -23.13 14.05 24.61
N ASN A 134 -22.62 12.81 24.63
CA ASN A 134 -23.10 11.70 25.45
C ASN A 134 -22.15 11.44 26.62
#